data_AF-A0A7S2I2U8-F1
#
_entry.id   AF-A0A7S2I2U8-F1
#
_cell.length_a   1.000
_cell.length_b   1.000
_cell.length_c   1.000
_cell.angle_alpha   90.00
_cell.angle_beta   90.00
_cell.angle_gamma   90.00
#
_symmetry.space_group_name_H-M   'P 1'
#
loop_
_entity.id
_entity.type
_entity.pdbx_description
1 polymer ?
#
loop_
_entity_poly.entity_id
_entity_poly.type
_entity_poly.pdbx_seq_one_letter_code
_entity_poly.pdbx_strand_id
1 'polypeptide(L)'
;KDELRGVAQKPPLELVQALDNASNGLCRIADAAELCRNVHPDEAFVETANEAVQEIAAYMGDVNVDRGVYEGMRRAESGEAFQGLPFEARAVLQHMRVAMESEGVHLEDSDKAACLQLLEQEQQLSFGIVQRQEQLRSASGGMGGDSESSGAWLPRSAAQDALGQASGRLRQRASASG
;
A
#
# COMPACT_ATOMS: atom_id res chain seq x y z
N LYS A 1 5.89 10.31 -21.26
CA LYS A 1 7.17 10.55 -20.52
C LYS A 1 7.72 11.97 -20.72
N ASP A 2 7.72 12.55 -21.93
CA ASP A 2 8.18 13.94 -22.14
C ASP A 2 7.31 15.00 -21.45
N GLU A 3 6.00 14.79 -21.36
CA GLU A 3 5.08 15.73 -20.69
C GLU A 3 5.35 15.84 -19.18
N LEU A 4 5.59 14.72 -18.49
CA LEU A 4 5.94 14.70 -17.06
C LEU A 4 7.29 15.38 -16.78
N ARG A 5 8.25 15.27 -17.70
CA ARG A 5 9.53 16.02 -17.62
C ARG A 5 9.32 17.53 -17.73
N GLY A 6 8.34 17.97 -18.51
CA GLY A 6 7.95 19.38 -18.59
C GLY A 6 7.33 19.87 -17.28
N VAL A 7 6.50 19.05 -16.63
CA VAL A 7 5.91 19.36 -15.33
C VAL A 7 6.98 19.50 -14.24
N ALA A 8 7.93 18.56 -14.16
CA ALA A 8 8.98 18.55 -13.14
C ALA A 8 9.95 19.75 -13.18
N GLN A 9 9.98 20.51 -14.28
CA GLN A 9 10.83 21.69 -14.45
C GLN A 9 10.11 23.01 -14.16
N LYS A 10 8.81 22.96 -13.86
CA LYS A 10 8.02 24.16 -13.55
C LYS A 10 8.45 24.79 -12.22
N PRO A 11 8.24 26.11 -12.05
CA PRO A 11 8.44 26.73 -10.75
C PRO A 11 7.51 26.11 -9.69
N PRO A 12 7.87 26.15 -8.40
CA PRO A 12 7.20 25.36 -7.35
C PRO A 12 5.68 25.49 -7.32
N LEU A 13 5.14 26.70 -7.49
CA LEU A 13 3.70 26.92 -7.49
C LEU A 13 3.02 26.29 -8.71
N GLU A 14 3.59 26.47 -9.90
CA GLU A 14 3.05 25.88 -11.12
C GLU A 14 3.21 24.36 -11.14
N LEU A 15 4.28 23.82 -10.53
CA LEU A 15 4.46 22.39 -10.35
C LEU A 15 3.32 21.80 -9.52
N VAL A 16 3.06 22.39 -8.34
CA VAL A 16 1.95 21.97 -7.47
C VAL A 16 0.61 22.07 -8.18
N GLN A 17 0.34 23.19 -8.87
CA GLN A 17 -0.90 23.36 -9.62
C GLN A 17 -1.05 22.36 -10.77
N ALA A 18 0.03 22.05 -11.48
CA ALA A 18 0.00 21.07 -12.56
C ALA A 18 -0.32 19.66 -12.03
N LEU A 19 0.31 19.26 -10.93
CA LEU A 19 0.04 17.97 -10.29
C LEU A 19 -1.37 17.90 -9.71
N ASP A 20 -1.83 18.93 -9.02
CA ASP A 20 -3.18 19.01 -8.46
C ASP A 20 -4.26 18.93 -9.55
N ASN A 21 -4.08 19.67 -10.65
CA ASN A 21 -4.99 19.61 -11.79
C ASN A 21 -5.03 18.23 -12.46
N ALA A 22 -3.87 17.57 -12.58
CA ALA A 22 -3.79 16.22 -13.13
C ALA A 22 -4.52 15.22 -12.22
N SER A 23 -4.25 15.26 -10.91
CA SER A 23 -4.92 14.42 -9.92
C SER A 23 -6.43 14.64 -9.92
N ASN A 24 -6.89 15.90 -9.94
CA ASN A 24 -8.31 16.23 -10.01
C ASN A 24 -8.96 15.69 -11.29
N GLY A 25 -8.27 15.78 -12.43
CA GLY A 25 -8.72 15.19 -13.69
C GLY A 25 -8.92 13.67 -13.57
N LEU A 26 -7.92 12.97 -13.05
CA LEU A 26 -7.96 11.52 -12.87
C LEU A 26 -9.04 11.09 -11.86
N CYS A 27 -9.15 11.76 -10.72
CA CYS A 27 -10.16 11.46 -9.70
C CYS A 27 -11.58 11.60 -10.25
N ARG A 28 -11.86 12.63 -11.06
CA ARG A 28 -13.20 12.81 -11.64
C ARG A 28 -13.59 11.68 -12.58
N ILE A 29 -12.63 11.13 -13.33
CA ILE A 29 -12.88 9.98 -14.20
C ILE A 29 -13.04 8.72 -13.35
N ALA A 30 -12.14 8.51 -12.37
CA ALA A 30 -12.18 7.37 -11.46
C ALA A 30 -13.50 7.31 -10.69
N ASP A 31 -13.95 8.42 -10.08
CA ASP A 31 -15.19 8.50 -9.31
C ASP A 31 -16.42 8.18 -10.17
N ALA A 32 -16.44 8.67 -11.42
CA ALA A 32 -17.53 8.40 -12.35
C ALA A 32 -17.57 6.92 -12.76
N ALA A 33 -16.41 6.31 -13.03
CA ALA A 33 -16.28 4.91 -13.36
C ALA A 33 -16.62 4.01 -12.16
N GLU A 34 -16.15 4.37 -10.96
CA GLU A 34 -16.49 3.70 -9.70
C GLU A 34 -18.00 3.74 -9.44
N LEU A 35 -18.65 4.88 -9.62
CA LEU A 35 -20.09 4.97 -9.47
C LEU A 35 -20.82 4.10 -10.50
N CYS A 36 -20.39 4.16 -11.77
CA CYS A 36 -21.00 3.41 -12.86
C CYS A 36 -20.93 1.91 -12.61
N ARG A 37 -19.77 1.35 -12.29
CA ARG A 37 -19.62 -0.10 -12.09
C ARG A 37 -20.39 -0.64 -10.88
N ASN A 38 -20.67 0.20 -9.88
CA ASN A 38 -21.33 -0.24 -8.65
C ASN A 38 -22.86 -0.06 -8.67
N VAL A 39 -23.39 0.80 -9.54
CA VAL A 39 -24.81 1.20 -9.50
C VAL A 39 -25.54 0.94 -10.83
N HIS A 40 -24.83 0.86 -11.95
CA HIS A 40 -25.48 0.80 -13.25
C HIS A 40 -26.18 -0.56 -13.48
N PRO A 41 -27.44 -0.58 -13.96
CA PRO A 41 -28.20 -1.82 -14.13
C PRO A 41 -27.83 -2.62 -15.39
N ASP A 42 -27.16 -1.98 -16.35
CA ASP A 42 -26.69 -2.59 -17.60
C ASP A 42 -25.25 -3.09 -17.44
N GLU A 43 -25.04 -4.39 -17.66
CA GLU A 43 -23.74 -5.06 -17.54
C GLU A 43 -22.68 -4.49 -18.50
N ALA A 44 -23.06 -4.05 -19.71
CA ALA A 44 -22.09 -3.51 -20.67
C ALA A 44 -21.42 -2.24 -20.12
N PHE A 45 -22.18 -1.38 -19.44
CA PHE A 45 -21.64 -0.19 -18.77
C PHE A 45 -20.79 -0.55 -17.55
N VAL A 46 -21.15 -1.62 -16.83
CA VAL A 46 -20.36 -2.10 -15.69
C VAL A 46 -19.01 -2.65 -16.15
N GLU A 47 -18.98 -3.42 -17.24
CA GLU A 47 -17.74 -3.94 -17.83
C GLU A 47 -16.81 -2.81 -18.29
N THR A 48 -17.31 -1.87 -19.09
CA THR A 48 -16.50 -0.73 -19.56
C THR A 48 -16.04 0.16 -18.40
N ALA A 49 -16.87 0.35 -17.37
CA ALA A 49 -16.47 1.09 -16.18
C ALA A 49 -15.36 0.37 -15.38
N ASN A 50 -15.39 -0.96 -15.32
CA ASN A 50 -14.30 -1.74 -14.72
C ASN A 50 -13.00 -1.60 -15.50
N GLU A 51 -13.05 -1.64 -16.83
CA GLU A 51 -11.87 -1.40 -17.69
C GLU A 51 -11.28 -0.01 -17.42
N ALA A 52 -12.12 1.03 -17.40
CA ALA A 52 -11.68 2.39 -17.12
C ALA A 52 -11.01 2.52 -15.72
N VAL A 53 -11.58 1.92 -14.68
CA VAL A 53 -10.96 1.92 -13.33
C VAL A 53 -9.60 1.23 -13.36
N GLN A 54 -9.46 0.10 -14.06
CA GLN A 54 -8.19 -0.62 -14.18
C GLN A 54 -7.13 0.20 -14.93
N GLU A 55 -7.50 0.83 -16.05
CA GLU A 55 -6.59 1.69 -16.82
C GLU A 55 -6.10 2.88 -16.01
N ILE A 56 -7.01 3.55 -15.28
CA ILE A 56 -6.68 4.69 -14.43
C ILE A 56 -5.78 4.25 -13.27
N ALA A 57 -6.08 3.12 -12.63
CA ALA A 57 -5.25 2.57 -11.55
C ALA A 57 -3.83 2.25 -12.03
N ALA A 58 -3.69 1.63 -13.20
CA ALA A 58 -2.39 1.35 -13.80
C ALA A 58 -1.61 2.64 -14.11
N TYR A 59 -2.29 3.62 -14.71
CA TYR A 59 -1.67 4.91 -15.01
C TYR A 59 -1.23 5.67 -13.74
N MET A 60 -2.06 5.68 -12.69
CA MET A 60 -1.70 6.29 -11.41
C MET A 60 -0.49 5.59 -10.77
N GLY A 61 -0.44 4.26 -10.82
CA GLY A 61 0.70 3.49 -10.32
C GLY A 61 2.01 3.87 -11.01
N ASP A 62 1.99 4.10 -12.33
CA ASP A 62 3.17 4.55 -13.08
C ASP A 62 3.59 5.99 -12.73
N VAL A 63 2.61 6.90 -12.57
CA VAL A 63 2.89 8.32 -12.28
C VAL A 63 3.41 8.52 -10.86
N ASN A 64 2.83 7.83 -9.88
CA ASN A 64 3.19 7.98 -8.46
C ASN A 64 4.62 7.49 -8.15
N VAL A 65 5.23 6.70 -9.04
CA VAL A 65 6.64 6.26 -8.95
C VAL A 65 7.55 6.95 -9.97
N ASP A 66 7.09 8.01 -10.63
CA ASP A 66 7.93 8.76 -11.58
C ASP A 66 9.03 9.56 -10.84
N ARG A 67 10.28 9.12 -11.00
CA ARG A 67 11.44 9.74 -10.36
C ARG A 67 11.66 11.19 -10.82
N GLY A 68 11.27 11.54 -12.05
CA GLY A 68 11.41 12.90 -12.56
C GLY A 68 10.54 13.89 -11.81
N VAL A 69 9.26 13.54 -11.61
CA VAL A 69 8.31 14.33 -10.82
C VAL A 69 8.76 14.42 -9.36
N TYR A 70 9.18 13.30 -8.76
CA TYR A 70 9.71 13.26 -7.40
C TYR A 70 10.91 14.21 -7.19
N GLU A 71 11.91 14.14 -8.08
CA GLU A 71 13.07 15.03 -8.03
C GLU A 71 12.71 16.49 -8.28
N GLY A 72 11.70 16.76 -9.12
CA GLY A 72 11.13 18.08 -9.31
C GLY A 72 10.55 18.65 -8.00
N MET A 73 9.80 17.84 -7.26
CA MET A 73 9.24 18.24 -5.97
C MET A 73 10.31 18.44 -4.90
N ARG A 74 11.31 17.57 -4.82
CA ARG A 74 12.46 17.76 -3.90
C ARG A 74 13.21 19.05 -4.18
N ARG A 75 13.44 19.36 -5.45
CA ARG A 75 14.11 20.60 -5.86
C ARG A 75 13.26 21.82 -5.51
N ALA A 76 11.95 21.74 -5.72
CA ALA A 76 11.02 22.79 -5.36
C ALA A 76 11.00 23.06 -3.85
N GLU A 77 11.06 22.02 -3.00
CA GLU A 77 11.15 22.16 -1.54
C GLU A 77 12.50 22.74 -1.07
N SER A 78 13.58 22.41 -1.77
CA SER A 78 14.94 22.84 -1.40
C SER A 78 15.27 24.28 -1.83
N GLY A 79 14.46 24.87 -2.71
CA GLY A 79 14.69 26.20 -3.26
C GLY A 79 14.18 27.33 -2.38
N GLU A 80 14.79 28.51 -2.50
CA GLU A 80 14.38 29.72 -1.74
C GLU A 80 12.92 30.13 -1.99
N ALA A 81 12.40 29.83 -3.19
CA ALA A 81 11.02 30.10 -3.58
C ALA A 81 9.99 29.32 -2.74
N PHE A 82 10.37 28.22 -2.09
CA PHE A 82 9.48 27.42 -1.24
C PHE A 82 8.92 28.23 -0.06
N GLN A 83 9.75 29.05 0.57
CA GLN A 83 9.34 29.91 1.70
C GLN A 83 8.29 30.95 1.27
N GLY A 84 8.34 31.40 0.00
CA GLY A 84 7.41 32.36 -0.58
C GLY A 84 6.06 31.77 -1.01
N LEU A 85 5.88 30.45 -0.97
CA LEU A 85 4.63 29.81 -1.36
C LEU A 85 3.50 30.04 -0.33
N PRO A 86 2.23 30.02 -0.76
CA PRO A 86 1.11 29.89 0.15
C PRO A 86 1.24 28.64 1.03
N PHE A 87 0.67 28.70 2.25
CA PHE A 87 0.70 27.57 3.18
C PHE A 87 0.14 26.29 2.56
N GLU A 88 -0.99 26.39 1.86
CA GLU A 88 -1.64 25.26 1.19
C GLU A 88 -0.74 24.62 0.14
N ALA A 89 -0.09 25.42 -0.70
CA ALA A 89 0.80 24.92 -1.74
C ALA A 89 2.01 24.18 -1.15
N ARG A 90 2.57 24.65 -0.02
CA ARG A 90 3.64 23.94 0.68
C ARG A 90 3.17 22.62 1.26
N ALA A 91 2.00 22.62 1.90
CA ALA A 91 1.42 21.41 2.48
C ALA A 91 1.14 20.36 1.40
N VAL A 92 0.51 20.76 0.29
CA VAL A 92 0.24 19.86 -0.85
C VAL A 92 1.54 19.28 -1.42
N LEU A 93 2.56 20.11 -1.66
CA LEU A 93 3.85 19.64 -2.16
C LEU A 93 4.47 18.58 -1.25
N GLN A 94 4.49 18.84 0.06
CA GLN A 94 5.02 17.90 1.05
C GLN A 94 4.21 16.60 1.10
N HIS A 95 2.88 16.69 1.09
CA HIS A 95 2.02 15.50 1.10
C HIS A 95 2.20 14.66 -0.16
N MET A 96 2.28 15.28 -1.34
CA MET A 96 2.55 14.58 -2.60
C MET A 96 3.91 13.88 -2.58
N ARG A 97 4.98 14.56 -2.13
CA ARG A 97 6.31 13.95 -2.01
C ARG A 97 6.30 12.75 -1.06
N VAL A 98 5.70 12.89 0.12
CA VAL A 98 5.61 11.81 1.11
C VAL A 98 4.79 10.62 0.59
N ALA A 99 3.71 10.88 -0.15
CA ALA A 99 2.93 9.82 -0.78
C ALA A 99 3.79 9.01 -1.77
N MET A 100 4.52 9.67 -2.67
CA MET A 100 5.43 8.95 -3.58
C MET A 100 6.54 8.19 -2.83
N GLU A 101 7.03 8.72 -1.71
CA GLU A 101 8.00 8.02 -0.87
C GLU A 101 7.42 6.76 -0.23
N SER A 102 6.16 6.81 0.18
CA SER A 102 5.45 5.63 0.70
C SER A 102 5.29 4.54 -0.36
N GLU A 103 5.22 4.91 -1.64
CA GLU A 103 5.23 4.00 -2.79
C GLU A 103 6.65 3.58 -3.22
N GLY A 104 7.68 4.03 -2.51
CA GLY A 104 9.06 3.59 -2.73
C GLY A 104 9.76 4.27 -3.92
N VAL A 105 9.31 5.44 -4.39
CA VAL A 105 9.95 6.16 -5.50
C VAL A 105 11.43 6.49 -5.24
N HIS A 106 11.78 6.66 -3.96
CA HIS A 106 13.10 7.07 -3.48
C HIS A 106 14.06 5.89 -3.32
N LEU A 107 13.56 4.66 -3.35
CA LEU A 107 14.36 3.46 -3.16
C LEU A 107 15.16 3.12 -4.42
N GLU A 108 16.40 2.69 -4.24
CA GLU A 108 17.21 2.11 -5.31
C GLU A 108 16.68 0.71 -5.67
N ASP A 109 16.98 0.21 -6.87
CA ASP A 109 16.42 -1.05 -7.36
C ASP A 109 16.74 -2.26 -6.46
N SER A 110 17.89 -2.24 -5.78
CA SER A 110 18.25 -3.25 -4.77
C SER A 110 17.32 -3.23 -3.56
N ASP A 111 16.93 -2.03 -3.10
CA ASP A 111 16.09 -1.85 -1.92
C ASP A 111 14.63 -2.16 -2.27
N LYS A 112 14.18 -1.86 -3.49
CA LYS A 112 12.88 -2.29 -4.02
C LYS A 112 12.78 -3.81 -4.06
N ALA A 113 13.80 -4.50 -4.56
CA ALA A 113 13.84 -5.96 -4.59
C ALA A 113 13.75 -6.56 -3.18
N ALA A 114 14.47 -5.99 -2.21
CA ALA A 114 14.38 -6.40 -0.82
C ALA A 114 12.99 -6.14 -0.22
N CYS A 115 12.38 -4.99 -0.51
CA CYS A 115 11.03 -4.65 -0.06
C CYS A 115 9.97 -5.63 -0.63
N LEU A 116 10.06 -5.96 -1.92
CA LEU A 116 9.19 -6.96 -2.55
C LEU A 116 9.34 -8.34 -1.90
N GLN A 117 10.56 -8.76 -1.56
CA GLN A 117 10.78 -10.01 -0.84
C GLN A 117 10.14 -10.00 0.55
N LEU A 118 10.19 -8.87 1.26
CA LEU A 118 9.55 -8.74 2.57
C LEU A 118 8.01 -8.79 2.46
N LEU A 119 7.44 -8.11 1.46
CA LEU A 119 6.00 -8.16 1.18
C LEU A 119 5.55 -9.59 0.82
N GLU A 120 6.34 -10.31 0.02
CA GLU A 120 6.06 -11.71 -0.28
C GLU A 120 6.07 -12.58 0.98
N GLN A 121 7.07 -12.39 1.86
CA GLN A 121 7.13 -13.10 3.14
C GLN A 121 5.95 -12.77 4.05
N GLU A 122 5.55 -11.50 4.12
CA GLU A 122 4.36 -11.07 4.86
C GLU A 122 3.09 -11.74 4.34
N GLN A 123 2.91 -11.78 3.02
CA GLN A 123 1.76 -12.42 2.37
C GLN A 123 1.71 -13.92 2.71
N GLN A 124 2.86 -14.61 2.61
CA GLN A 124 2.98 -16.03 2.94
C GLN A 124 2.65 -16.31 4.40
N LEU A 125 3.15 -15.46 5.32
CA LEU A 125 2.84 -15.58 6.74
C LEU A 125 1.35 -15.36 7.02
N SER A 126 0.78 -14.32 6.43
CA SER A 126 -0.64 -13.98 6.57
C SER A 126 -1.54 -15.14 6.10
N PHE A 127 -1.25 -15.68 4.92
CA PHE A 127 -1.96 -16.85 4.40
C PHE A 127 -1.82 -18.07 5.33
N GLY A 128 -0.60 -18.35 5.81
CA GLY A 128 -0.35 -19.45 6.74
C GLY A 128 -1.11 -19.32 8.07
N ILE A 129 -1.25 -18.09 8.59
CA ILE A 129 -2.04 -17.82 9.80
C ILE A 129 -3.51 -18.13 9.57
N VAL A 130 -4.10 -17.60 8.48
CA VAL A 130 -5.52 -17.84 8.15
C VAL A 130 -5.80 -19.32 7.93
N GLN A 131 -4.94 -20.01 7.16
CA GLN A 131 -5.09 -21.43 6.89
C GLN A 131 -5.03 -22.27 8.17
N ARG A 132 -4.10 -21.95 9.09
CA ARG A 132 -3.98 -22.65 10.38
C ARG A 132 -5.18 -22.38 11.28
N GLN A 133 -5.71 -21.15 11.30
CA GLN A 133 -6.92 -20.82 12.04
C GLN A 133 -8.12 -21.63 11.52
N GLU A 134 -8.26 -21.78 10.21
CA GLU A 134 -9.35 -22.55 9.62
C GLU A 134 -9.22 -24.05 9.94
N GLN A 135 -8.02 -24.62 9.79
CA GLN A 135 -7.78 -26.02 10.16
C GLN A 135 -8.13 -26.32 11.63
N LEU A 136 -7.78 -25.42 12.55
CA LEU A 136 -8.14 -25.56 13.96
C LEU A 136 -9.64 -25.46 14.18
N ARG A 137 -10.35 -24.56 13.46
CA ARG A 137 -11.82 -24.47 13.48
C ARG A 137 -12.49 -25.73 12.94
N SER A 138 -12.04 -26.26 11.80
CA SER A 138 -12.61 -27.48 11.24
C SER A 138 -12.34 -28.71 12.13
N ALA A 139 -11.17 -28.78 12.77
CA ALA A 139 -10.82 -29.85 13.71
C ALA A 139 -11.62 -29.77 15.04
N SER A 140 -12.02 -28.57 15.46
CA SER A 140 -12.87 -28.36 16.64
C SER A 140 -14.37 -28.41 16.34
N GLY A 141 -14.80 -28.23 15.09
CA GLY A 141 -16.19 -28.35 14.63
C GLY A 141 -16.66 -29.78 14.32
N GLY A 142 -15.81 -30.79 14.49
CA GLY A 142 -16.13 -32.21 14.21
C GLY A 142 -16.69 -33.02 15.39
N MET A 143 -16.86 -32.41 16.58
CA MET A 143 -17.53 -33.06 17.72
C MET A 143 -18.82 -32.31 18.02
N GLY A 144 -19.94 -32.94 17.69
CA GLY A 144 -21.27 -32.38 17.93
C GLY A 144 -21.56 -32.09 19.40
N GLY A 145 -22.40 -31.08 19.61
CA GLY A 145 -22.97 -30.75 20.92
C GLY A 145 -23.08 -29.24 21.16
N ASP A 146 -24.23 -28.70 20.76
CA ASP A 146 -24.98 -27.55 21.30
C ASP A 146 -24.26 -26.27 21.78
N SER A 147 -24.65 -25.19 21.11
CA SER A 147 -24.69 -23.77 21.51
C SER A 147 -24.08 -23.37 22.87
N GLU A 148 -23.09 -22.51 22.86
CA GLU A 148 -23.28 -21.04 22.98
C GLU A 148 -21.92 -20.34 22.92
N SER A 149 -21.91 -19.23 22.18
CA SER A 149 -20.89 -18.18 22.11
C SER A 149 -19.57 -18.40 22.88
N SER A 150 -18.49 -18.69 22.16
CA SER A 150 -17.18 -18.24 22.63
C SER A 150 -16.26 -18.04 21.45
N GLY A 151 -15.68 -16.84 21.35
CA GLY A 151 -14.64 -16.54 20.38
C GLY A 151 -13.51 -17.58 20.43
N ALA A 152 -12.70 -17.60 19.39
CA ALA A 152 -11.60 -18.55 19.19
C ALA A 152 -10.53 -18.46 20.30
N TRP A 153 -10.84 -18.97 21.50
CA TRP A 153 -9.92 -19.12 22.60
C TRP A 153 -9.12 -20.39 22.38
N LEU A 154 -7.82 -20.25 22.16
CA LEU A 154 -6.91 -21.39 22.14
C LEU A 154 -6.79 -21.96 23.57
N PRO A 155 -6.87 -23.28 23.75
CA PRO A 155 -6.68 -23.89 25.06
C PRO A 155 -5.28 -23.58 25.60
N ARG A 156 -5.18 -23.29 26.90
CA ARG A 156 -3.94 -22.83 27.57
C ARG A 156 -2.75 -23.79 27.36
N SER A 157 -3.01 -25.08 27.17
CA SER A 157 -2.01 -26.10 26.85
C SER A 157 -1.34 -25.85 25.49
N ALA A 158 -2.11 -25.49 24.45
CA ALA A 158 -1.59 -25.21 23.12
C ALA A 158 -0.68 -23.96 23.09
N ALA A 159 -0.97 -22.96 23.92
CA ALA A 159 -0.12 -21.78 24.09
C ALA A 159 1.19 -22.08 24.85
N GLN A 160 1.15 -23.02 25.80
CA GLN A 160 2.33 -23.43 26.58
C GLN A 160 3.34 -24.18 25.71
N ASP A 161 2.91 -25.02 24.78
CA ASP A 161 3.81 -25.73 23.87
C ASP A 161 4.53 -24.77 22.91
N ALA A 162 3.85 -23.76 22.39
CA ALA A 162 4.46 -22.77 21.50
C ALA A 162 5.51 -21.89 22.23
N LEU A 163 5.22 -21.47 23.47
CA LEU A 163 6.15 -20.67 24.29
C LEU A 163 7.29 -21.51 24.90
N GLY A 164 7.03 -22.78 25.20
CA GLY A 164 8.04 -23.73 25.67
C GLY A 164 9.06 -24.08 24.58
N GLN A 165 8.60 -24.30 23.34
CA GLN A 165 9.46 -24.54 22.20
C GLN A 165 10.32 -23.32 21.83
N ALA A 166 9.77 -22.10 21.96
CA ALA A 166 10.53 -20.86 21.77
C ALA A 166 11.64 -20.68 22.83
N SER A 167 11.36 -21.02 24.09
CA SER A 167 12.35 -20.95 25.20
C SER A 167 13.48 -21.96 25.05
N GLY A 168 13.21 -23.15 24.50
CA GLY A 168 14.23 -24.17 24.23
C GLY A 168 15.22 -23.75 23.13
N ARG A 169 14.71 -23.12 22.05
CA ARG A 169 15.55 -22.65 20.93
C ARG A 169 16.47 -21.48 21.31
N LEU A 170 16.03 -20.61 22.22
CA LEU A 170 16.85 -19.51 22.74
C LEU A 170 18.01 -20.00 23.63
N ARG A 171 17.80 -21.04 24.44
CA ARG A 171 18.86 -21.63 25.28
C ARG A 171 19.92 -22.38 24.49
N GLN A 172 19.53 -23.10 23.43
CA GLN A 172 20.48 -23.83 22.58
C GLN A 172 21.40 -22.92 21.75
N ARG A 173 20.93 -21.74 21.32
CA ARG A 173 21.79 -20.74 20.64
C ARG A 173 22.81 -20.09 21.56
N ALA A 174 22.50 -19.94 22.86
CA ALA A 174 23.44 -19.38 23.84
C ALA A 174 24.57 -20.36 24.22
N SER A 175 24.35 -21.68 24.12
CA SER A 175 25.35 -22.71 24.44
C SER A 175 26.26 -23.11 23.28
N ALA A 176 25.97 -22.69 22.05
CA ALA A 176 26.75 -23.03 20.85
C ALA A 176 27.76 -21.93 20.44
N SER A 177 27.84 -20.85 21.21
CA SER A 177 28.72 -19.69 20.98
C SER A 177 29.76 -19.50 22.09
N GLY A 178 30.14 -20.58 22.78
CA GLY A 178 31.22 -20.62 23.79
C GLY A 178 32.34 -21.56 23.36
#